data_AF-A0A542Y9C3-F1
#
_entry.id   AF-A0A542Y9C3-F1
#
_cell.length_a   1.000
_cell.length_b   1.000
_cell.length_c   1.000
_cell.angle_alpha   90.00
_cell.angle_beta   90.00
_cell.angle_gamma   90.00
#
_symmetry.space_group_name_H-M   'P 1'
#
loop_
_entity.id
_entity.type
_entity.pdbx_description
1 polymer ?
#
loop_
_entity_poly.entity_id
_entity_poly.type
_entity_poly.pdbx_seq_one_letter_code
_entity_poly.pdbx_strand_id
1 'polypeptide(L)'
;MIGAHIRVFRNTDKYGNHAPEERVEPVFVSGKKLQSVTGQAAKALVAYSPSLTDTLGVYSFDDPERGSGWLRLEGVGKLALSRIHDLVRLSEIERAIGEKDPIPGAELGIAAPMAFHNRSPYVHFATGLAVLCLGVWFGSLAISPEASRMDLTLFMGCATVIVLGMGCWAIYMSIRRFGWWTRARRYALSDGGPLPEDLTYLG
;
A
#
# COMPACT_ATOMS: atom_id res chain seq x y z
N MET A 1 16.48 -17.31 9.20
CA MET A 1 15.04 -17.46 9.49
C MET A 1 14.31 -17.25 8.18
N ILE A 2 13.84 -18.34 7.55
CA ILE A 2 13.01 -18.28 6.33
C ILE A 2 11.58 -18.43 6.82
N GLY A 3 10.81 -17.34 6.81
CA GLY A 3 9.53 -17.25 7.53
C GLY A 3 8.28 -17.49 6.69
N ALA A 4 8.37 -17.37 5.36
CA ALA A 4 7.23 -17.55 4.46
C ALA A 4 7.68 -18.05 3.09
N HIS A 5 6.85 -18.83 2.41
CA HIS A 5 7.08 -19.30 1.05
C HIS A 5 5.78 -19.32 0.24
N ILE A 6 5.93 -19.12 -1.07
CA ILE A 6 4.84 -19.24 -2.04
C ILE A 6 5.02 -20.59 -2.73
N ARG A 7 4.02 -21.44 -2.63
CA ARG A 7 3.93 -22.66 -3.41
C ARG A 7 3.14 -22.37 -4.68
N VAL A 8 3.78 -22.56 -5.82
CA VAL A 8 3.22 -22.31 -7.15
C VAL A 8 2.82 -23.64 -7.75
N PHE A 9 1.55 -23.76 -8.12
CA PHE A 9 0.99 -24.89 -8.86
C PHE A 9 0.57 -24.39 -10.23
N ARG A 10 1.38 -24.63 -11.25
CA ARG A 10 1.02 -24.31 -12.65
C ARG A 10 0.28 -25.49 -13.25
N ASN A 11 -0.81 -25.25 -13.98
CA ASN A 11 -1.57 -26.28 -14.68
C ASN A 11 -1.34 -26.22 -16.20
N THR A 12 -1.31 -25.01 -16.77
CA THR A 12 -1.06 -24.79 -18.19
C THR A 12 0.19 -23.94 -18.42
N ASP A 13 0.86 -24.11 -19.55
CA ASP A 13 1.92 -23.20 -20.00
C ASP A 13 1.34 -21.95 -20.70
N LYS A 14 2.23 -21.05 -21.14
CA LYS A 14 1.88 -19.85 -21.91
C LYS A 14 1.16 -20.11 -23.25
N TYR A 15 1.19 -21.35 -23.75
CA TYR A 15 0.51 -21.77 -24.97
C TYR A 15 -0.83 -22.46 -24.67
N GLY A 16 -1.23 -22.55 -23.40
CA GLY A 16 -2.44 -23.24 -22.96
C GLY A 16 -2.30 -24.77 -22.93
N ASN A 17 -1.09 -25.31 -23.12
CA ASN A 17 -0.86 -26.74 -23.04
C ASN A 17 -0.79 -27.19 -21.58
N HIS A 18 -1.33 -28.37 -21.29
CA HIS A 18 -1.27 -28.96 -19.95
C HIS A 18 0.20 -29.27 -19.57
N ALA A 19 0.74 -28.53 -18.61
CA ALA A 19 2.15 -28.56 -18.22
C ALA A 19 2.30 -28.39 -16.69
N PRO A 20 1.89 -29.41 -15.91
CA PRO A 20 1.81 -29.32 -14.46
C PRO A 20 3.20 -29.15 -13.86
N GLU A 21 3.37 -28.11 -13.06
CA GLU A 21 4.62 -27.84 -12.34
C GLU A 21 4.28 -27.40 -10.91
N GLU A 22 4.95 -28.00 -9.93
CA GLU A 22 4.91 -27.55 -8.54
C GLU A 22 6.28 -27.03 -8.14
N ARG A 23 6.35 -25.79 -7.68
CA ARG A 23 7.59 -25.18 -7.20
C ARG A 23 7.35 -24.39 -5.93
N VAL A 24 8.34 -24.40 -5.03
CA VAL A 24 8.34 -23.61 -3.81
C VAL A 24 9.33 -22.45 -3.96
N GLU A 25 8.83 -21.24 -3.79
CA GLU A 25 9.62 -20.01 -3.86
C GLU A 25 9.68 -19.36 -2.47
N PRO A 26 10.88 -19.18 -1.89
CA PRO A 26 11.01 -18.52 -0.61
C PRO A 26 10.70 -17.02 -0.74
N VAL A 27 9.92 -16.48 0.19
CA VAL A 27 9.76 -15.02 0.31
C VAL A 27 10.99 -14.50 1.05
N PHE A 28 11.96 -13.99 0.31
CA PHE A 28 13.19 -13.44 0.88
C PHE A 28 12.90 -12.17 1.66
N VAL A 29 12.74 -12.28 2.98
CA VAL A 29 12.69 -11.14 3.90
C VAL A 29 14.09 -10.51 3.96
N SER A 30 14.32 -9.50 3.11
CA SER A 30 15.59 -8.77 3.16
C SER A 30 15.58 -7.81 4.34
N GLY A 31 16.40 -8.08 5.36
CA GLY A 31 16.61 -7.17 6.49
C GLY A 31 17.22 -5.81 6.12
N LYS A 32 17.63 -5.62 4.85
CA LYS A 32 18.14 -4.33 4.32
C LYS A 32 17.04 -3.43 3.76
N LYS A 33 15.83 -3.95 3.52
CA LYS A 33 14.69 -3.14 3.05
C LYS A 33 13.78 -2.83 4.24
N LEU A 34 13.39 -1.58 4.37
CA LEU A 34 12.38 -1.11 5.33
C LEU A 34 10.96 -1.70 5.08
N GLN A 35 10.81 -2.70 4.21
CA GLN A 35 9.50 -3.31 3.89
C GLN A 35 9.17 -4.43 4.88
N SER A 36 7.92 -4.43 5.36
CA SER A 36 7.34 -5.50 6.17
C SER A 36 7.40 -6.86 5.44
N VAL A 37 7.38 -7.96 6.19
CA VAL A 37 7.25 -9.32 5.63
C VAL A 37 5.97 -9.43 4.77
N THR A 38 4.88 -8.82 5.25
CA THR A 38 3.59 -8.71 4.56
C THR A 38 3.72 -8.05 3.19
N GLY A 39 4.38 -6.90 3.11
CA GLY A 39 4.61 -6.17 1.86
C GLY A 39 5.50 -6.92 0.87
N GLN A 40 6.52 -7.62 1.36
CA GLN A 40 7.39 -8.45 0.52
C GLN A 40 6.66 -9.68 -0.03
N ALA A 41 5.85 -10.36 0.80
CA ALA A 41 5.01 -11.49 0.37
C ALA A 41 3.94 -11.06 -0.63
N ALA A 42 3.24 -9.95 -0.36
CA ALA A 42 2.26 -9.39 -1.29
C ALA A 42 2.90 -9.01 -2.62
N LYS A 43 4.06 -8.34 -2.60
CA LYS A 43 4.79 -7.97 -3.83
C LYS A 43 5.20 -9.20 -4.66
N ALA A 44 5.63 -10.28 -3.99
CA ALA A 44 5.98 -11.52 -4.66
C ALA A 44 4.74 -12.19 -5.30
N LEU A 45 3.60 -12.18 -4.61
CA LEU A 45 2.33 -12.69 -5.15
C LEU A 45 1.86 -11.85 -6.34
N VAL A 46 1.83 -10.52 -6.22
CA VAL A 46 1.36 -9.60 -7.28
C VAL A 46 2.13 -9.77 -8.60
N ALA A 47 3.38 -10.25 -8.55
CA ALA A 47 4.16 -10.54 -9.76
C ALA A 47 3.57 -11.65 -10.65
N TYR A 48 2.63 -12.44 -10.14
CA TYR A 48 1.89 -13.47 -10.88
C TYR A 48 0.52 -12.98 -11.37
N SER A 49 0.19 -11.70 -11.18
CA SER A 49 -1.15 -11.16 -11.48
C SER A 49 -2.30 -11.97 -10.86
N PRO A 50 -2.25 -12.24 -9.53
CA PRO A 50 -3.15 -13.16 -8.86
C PRO A 50 -4.58 -12.61 -8.75
N SER A 51 -5.53 -13.53 -8.70
CA SER A 51 -6.94 -13.28 -8.40
C SER A 51 -7.34 -14.01 -7.12
N LEU A 52 -8.34 -13.45 -6.42
CA LEU A 52 -8.82 -14.03 -5.17
C LEU A 52 -9.51 -15.37 -5.39
N THR A 53 -9.48 -16.18 -4.33
CA THR A 53 -10.28 -17.39 -4.19
C THR A 53 -11.04 -17.34 -2.87
N ASP A 54 -11.98 -18.27 -2.68
CA ASP A 54 -12.74 -18.38 -1.43
C ASP A 54 -11.88 -18.78 -0.22
N THR A 55 -10.63 -19.22 -0.45
CA THR A 55 -9.72 -19.69 0.60
C THR A 55 -8.61 -18.68 0.86
N LEU A 56 -8.54 -18.16 2.10
CA LEU A 56 -7.46 -17.27 2.54
C LEU A 56 -6.08 -17.91 2.34
N GLY A 57 -5.17 -17.16 1.72
CA GLY A 57 -3.82 -17.63 1.41
C GLY A 57 -3.72 -18.49 0.16
N VAL A 58 -4.82 -18.73 -0.55
CA VAL A 58 -4.84 -19.38 -1.87
C VAL A 58 -5.33 -18.38 -2.92
N TYR A 59 -4.61 -18.30 -4.02
CA TYR A 59 -4.88 -17.36 -5.11
C TYR A 59 -4.85 -18.10 -6.43
N SER A 60 -5.69 -17.75 -7.39
CA SER A 60 -5.55 -18.21 -8.77
C SER A 60 -4.65 -17.23 -9.53
N PHE A 61 -4.04 -17.67 -10.61
CA PHE A 61 -3.41 -16.78 -11.56
C PHE A 61 -3.69 -17.22 -12.99
N ASP A 62 -3.79 -16.24 -13.87
CA ASP A 62 -3.89 -16.43 -15.31
C ASP A 62 -3.02 -15.35 -15.96
N ASP A 63 -1.82 -15.76 -16.36
CA ASP A 63 -0.79 -14.86 -16.89
C ASP A 63 -0.39 -15.34 -18.30
N PRO A 64 -0.53 -14.50 -19.34
CA PRO A 64 -0.15 -14.84 -20.71
C PRO A 64 1.30 -15.32 -20.85
N GLU A 65 2.21 -14.90 -19.97
CA GLU A 65 3.62 -15.29 -20.04
C GLU A 65 3.94 -16.54 -19.21
N ARG A 66 3.16 -16.82 -18.16
CA ARG A 66 3.44 -17.89 -17.19
C ARG A 66 2.44 -19.04 -17.22
N GLY A 67 1.35 -18.91 -17.97
CA GLY A 67 0.21 -19.82 -17.98
C GLY A 67 -0.74 -19.58 -16.81
N SER A 68 -1.57 -20.58 -16.49
CA SER A 68 -2.55 -20.48 -15.41
C SER A 68 -2.37 -21.55 -14.34
N GLY A 69 -2.85 -21.24 -13.14
CA GLY A 69 -2.68 -22.11 -11.98
C GLY A 69 -3.11 -21.48 -10.66
N TRP A 70 -2.54 -21.99 -9.57
CA TRP A 70 -2.84 -21.58 -8.20
C TRP A 70 -1.56 -21.29 -7.41
N LEU A 71 -1.64 -20.33 -6.50
CA LEU A 71 -0.59 -19.95 -5.57
C LEU A 71 -1.09 -20.22 -4.16
N ARG A 72 -0.25 -20.80 -3.31
CA ARG A 72 -0.53 -20.97 -1.89
C ARG A 72 0.56 -20.32 -1.06
N LEU A 73 0.18 -19.39 -0.20
CA LEU A 73 1.09 -18.76 0.74
C LEU A 73 1.13 -19.57 2.04
N GLU A 74 2.33 -19.99 2.43
CA GLU A 74 2.58 -20.81 3.61
C GLU A 74 3.59 -20.11 4.55
N GLY A 75 3.53 -20.41 5.85
CA GLY A 75 4.40 -19.82 6.87
C GLY A 75 3.97 -18.44 7.41
N VAL A 76 2.90 -17.86 6.86
CA VAL A 76 2.40 -16.53 7.26
C VAL A 76 1.28 -16.65 8.31
N GLY A 77 1.34 -15.82 9.36
CA GLY A 77 0.30 -15.76 10.38
C GLY A 77 -1.04 -15.23 9.84
N LYS A 78 -2.16 -15.63 10.45
CA LYS A 78 -3.53 -15.29 9.97
C LYS A 78 -3.77 -13.79 9.76
N LEU A 79 -3.27 -12.94 10.65
CA LEU A 79 -3.44 -11.49 10.56
C LEU A 79 -2.63 -10.85 9.42
N ALA A 80 -1.46 -11.42 9.09
CA ALA A 80 -0.71 -11.02 7.92
C ALA A 80 -1.33 -11.58 6.63
N LEU A 81 -1.96 -12.76 6.69
CA LEU A 81 -2.70 -13.33 5.55
C LEU A 81 -3.91 -12.49 5.14
N SER A 82 -4.71 -12.01 6.09
CA SER A 82 -5.83 -11.10 5.76
C SER A 82 -5.33 -9.83 5.09
N ARG A 83 -4.24 -9.25 5.61
CA ARG A 83 -3.65 -8.05 5.00
C ARG A 83 -3.10 -8.31 3.60
N ILE A 84 -2.45 -9.45 3.37
CA ILE A 84 -1.97 -9.83 2.03
C ILE A 84 -3.14 -10.06 1.08
N HIS A 85 -4.23 -10.67 1.55
CA HIS A 85 -5.44 -10.87 0.76
C HIS A 85 -6.04 -9.54 0.30
N ASP A 86 -6.11 -8.54 1.18
CA ASP A 86 -6.52 -7.18 0.85
C ASP A 86 -5.59 -6.51 -0.18
N LEU A 87 -4.28 -6.69 -0.05
CA LEU A 87 -3.29 -6.15 -1.01
C LEU A 87 -3.41 -6.82 -2.39
N VAL A 88 -3.64 -8.13 -2.43
CA VAL A 88 -3.90 -8.85 -3.69
C VAL A 88 -5.18 -8.35 -4.32
N ARG A 89 -6.26 -8.23 -3.55
CA ARG A 89 -7.53 -7.69 -4.05
C ARG A 89 -7.38 -6.28 -4.60
N LEU A 90 -6.61 -5.43 -3.91
CA LEU A 90 -6.34 -4.08 -4.39
C LEU A 90 -5.56 -4.10 -5.71
N SER A 91 -4.57 -5.00 -5.86
CA SER A 91 -3.82 -5.14 -7.10
C SER A 91 -4.70 -5.64 -8.27
N GLU A 92 -5.66 -6.51 -7.99
CA GLU A 92 -6.64 -6.98 -8.96
C GLU A 92 -7.54 -5.82 -9.42
N ILE A 93 -8.03 -5.01 -8.47
CA ILE A 93 -8.79 -3.80 -8.76
C ILE A 93 -7.95 -2.85 -9.63
N GLU A 94 -6.72 -2.52 -9.22
CA GLU A 94 -5.81 -1.65 -9.99
C GLU A 94 -5.61 -2.11 -11.44
N ARG A 95 -5.47 -3.43 -11.65
CA ARG A 95 -5.39 -4.03 -12.99
C ARG A 95 -6.70 -3.84 -13.77
N ALA A 96 -7.85 -4.00 -13.13
CA ALA A 96 -9.15 -3.87 -13.76
C ALA A 96 -9.52 -2.42 -14.15
N ILE A 97 -9.24 -1.44 -13.28
CA ILE A 97 -9.42 -0.01 -13.59
C ILE A 97 -8.31 0.56 -14.48
N GLY A 98 -7.20 -0.15 -14.68
CA GLY A 98 -6.08 0.27 -15.51
C GLY A 98 -5.28 1.44 -14.94
N GLU A 99 -5.45 1.74 -13.64
CA GLU A 99 -4.81 2.88 -12.97
C GLU A 99 -4.20 2.43 -11.64
N LYS A 100 -2.93 2.79 -11.43
CA LYS A 100 -2.19 2.48 -10.21
C LYS A 100 -2.43 3.54 -9.14
N ASP A 101 -2.38 3.13 -7.86
CA ASP A 101 -2.44 4.04 -6.73
C ASP A 101 -1.30 5.09 -6.82
N PRO A 102 -1.61 6.40 -6.84
CA PRO A 102 -0.59 7.45 -6.90
C PRO A 102 0.28 7.52 -5.64
N ILE A 103 -0.17 6.92 -4.53
CA ILE A 103 0.60 6.77 -3.30
C ILE A 103 0.53 5.29 -2.90
N PRO A 104 1.37 4.42 -3.49
CA PRO A 104 1.38 3.01 -3.10
C PRO A 104 1.60 2.94 -1.59
N GLY A 105 0.72 2.21 -0.90
CA GLY A 105 0.76 2.07 0.55
C GLY A 105 2.16 1.70 1.07
N ALA A 106 2.44 2.07 2.31
CA ALA A 106 3.75 1.95 2.95
C ALA A 106 4.40 0.55 2.83
N GLU A 107 3.57 -0.48 2.73
CA GLU A 107 3.96 -1.88 2.54
C GLU A 107 4.76 -2.12 1.24
N LEU A 108 4.65 -1.23 0.24
CA LEU A 108 5.35 -1.31 -1.04
C LEU A 108 6.45 -0.24 -1.22
N GLY A 109 6.65 0.68 -0.26
CA GLY A 109 7.53 1.85 -0.35
C GLY A 109 8.67 1.90 0.68
N ILE A 110 9.51 2.94 0.59
CA ILE A 110 10.71 3.15 1.46
C ILE A 110 10.35 3.90 2.77
N ALA A 111 9.14 4.49 2.85
CA ALA A 111 8.70 5.34 3.96
C ALA A 111 7.87 4.60 5.03
N ALA A 112 8.23 3.35 5.33
CA ALA A 112 7.46 2.46 6.21
C ALA A 112 7.27 2.91 7.68
N PRO A 113 8.17 3.65 8.36
CA PRO A 113 8.01 3.86 9.81
C PRO A 113 7.06 4.99 10.22
N MET A 114 6.63 5.87 9.30
CA MET A 114 5.76 7.02 9.62
C MET A 114 4.43 7.03 8.84
N ALA A 115 4.20 6.05 7.97
CA ALA A 115 3.02 6.04 7.13
C ALA A 115 1.84 5.42 7.89
N PHE A 116 0.84 6.25 8.18
CA PHE A 116 -0.49 5.79 8.53
C PHE A 116 -0.92 4.74 7.48
N HIS A 117 -1.26 3.54 7.95
CA HIS A 117 -1.65 2.40 7.09
C HIS A 117 -2.99 2.63 6.39
N ASN A 118 -3.67 3.73 6.72
CA ASN A 118 -4.96 4.09 6.19
C ASN A 118 -4.81 4.73 4.80
N ARG A 119 -5.35 4.08 3.76
CA ARG A 119 -5.32 4.59 2.38
C ARG A 119 -6.47 5.55 2.05
N SER A 120 -7.36 5.83 3.01
CA SER A 120 -8.48 6.76 2.84
C SER A 120 -7.96 8.17 2.51
N PRO A 121 -8.33 8.75 1.35
CA PRO A 121 -7.90 10.10 0.98
C PRO A 121 -8.43 11.16 1.96
N TYR A 122 -9.53 10.87 2.65
CA TYR A 122 -10.08 11.73 3.70
C TYR A 122 -9.17 11.83 4.91
N VAL A 123 -8.60 10.70 5.36
CA VAL A 123 -7.71 10.65 6.52
C VAL A 123 -6.38 11.33 6.20
N HIS A 124 -5.85 11.13 4.99
CA HIS A 124 -4.67 11.88 4.52
C HIS A 124 -4.93 13.37 4.40
N PHE A 125 -6.11 13.78 3.91
CA PHE A 125 -6.50 15.18 3.82
C PHE A 125 -6.63 15.82 5.21
N ALA A 126 -7.31 15.15 6.15
CA ALA A 126 -7.44 15.61 7.53
C ALA A 126 -6.07 15.71 8.24
N THR A 127 -5.19 14.73 8.02
CA THR A 127 -3.82 14.75 8.54
C THR A 127 -3.03 15.90 7.95
N GLY A 128 -3.11 16.12 6.63
CA GLY A 128 -2.47 17.25 5.96
C GLY A 128 -2.95 18.59 6.51
N LEU A 129 -4.26 18.73 6.77
CA LEU A 129 -4.83 19.92 7.39
C LEU A 129 -4.31 20.14 8.82
N ALA A 130 -4.26 19.09 9.64
CA ALA A 130 -3.70 19.16 10.99
C ALA A 130 -2.23 19.58 10.97
N VAL A 131 -1.44 19.04 10.05
CA VAL A 131 -0.03 19.42 9.82
C VAL A 131 0.08 20.90 9.42
N LEU A 132 -0.80 21.40 8.55
CA LEU A 132 -0.83 22.83 8.22
C LEU A 132 -1.14 23.71 9.45
N CYS A 133 -2.11 23.32 10.28
CA CYS A 133 -2.43 24.04 11.52
C CYS A 133 -1.21 24.08 12.47
N LEU A 134 -0.47 22.97 12.59
CA LEU A 134 0.77 22.92 13.36
C LEU A 134 1.85 23.86 12.77
N GLY A 135 1.99 23.89 11.44
CA GLY A 135 2.92 24.81 10.77
C GLY A 135 2.60 26.27 11.07
N VAL A 136 1.32 26.67 10.99
CA VAL A 136 0.87 28.03 11.34
C VAL A 136 1.16 28.34 12.80
N TRP A 137 0.94 27.38 13.70
CA TRP A 137 1.25 27.54 15.12
C TRP A 137 2.75 27.69 15.39
N PHE A 138 3.62 26.91 14.73
CA PHE A 138 5.08 27.11 14.80
C PHE A 138 5.49 28.50 14.28
N GLY A 139 4.85 28.96 13.20
CA GLY A 139 5.10 30.28 12.63
C GLY A 139 4.73 31.41 13.58
N SER A 140 3.63 31.29 14.32
CA SER A 140 3.24 32.31 15.30
C SER A 140 4.20 32.39 16.48
N LEU A 141 4.79 31.27 16.90
CA LEU A 141 5.84 31.25 17.93
C LEU A 141 7.12 31.94 17.46
N ALA A 142 7.47 31.85 16.18
CA ALA A 142 8.65 32.52 15.61
C ALA A 142 8.53 34.05 15.59
N ILE A 143 7.30 34.59 15.49
CA ILE A 143 7.00 36.03 15.45
C ILE A 143 6.70 36.58 16.85
N SER A 144 6.62 35.72 17.86
CA SER A 144 6.30 36.13 19.23
C SER A 144 7.41 37.03 19.81
N PRO A 145 7.06 38.07 20.59
CA PRO A 145 8.04 38.98 21.20
C PRO A 145 8.98 38.28 22.18
N GLU A 146 8.65 37.06 22.62
CA GLU A 146 9.49 36.20 23.47
C GLU A 146 10.58 35.45 22.68
N ALA A 147 10.45 35.34 21.35
CA ALA A 147 11.44 34.78 20.45
C ALA A 147 12.61 35.78 20.23
N SER A 148 13.28 36.15 21.32
CA SER A 148 14.34 37.16 21.35
C SER A 148 15.70 36.65 20.86
N ARG A 149 15.84 35.34 20.63
CA ARG A 149 17.08 34.72 20.13
C ARG A 149 16.97 34.47 18.62
N MET A 150 17.87 35.08 17.85
CA MET A 150 17.96 34.91 16.39
C MET A 150 18.00 33.44 15.97
N ASP A 151 18.70 32.59 16.72
CA ASP A 151 18.78 31.14 16.45
C ASP A 151 17.43 30.43 16.61
N LEU A 152 16.63 30.84 17.60
CA LEU A 152 15.30 30.27 17.84
C LEU A 152 14.32 30.68 16.74
N THR A 153 14.36 31.94 16.32
CA THR A 153 13.53 32.46 15.23
C THR A 153 13.84 31.78 13.90
N LEU A 154 15.13 31.60 13.57
CA LEU A 154 15.56 30.88 12.38
C LEU A 154 15.14 29.42 12.41
N PHE A 155 15.36 28.72 13.53
CA PHE A 155 14.95 27.33 13.70
C PHE A 155 13.44 27.15 13.52
N MET A 156 12.64 27.98 14.21
CA MET A 156 11.17 27.91 14.15
C MET A 156 10.65 28.32 12.77
N GLY A 157 11.28 29.30 12.11
CA GLY A 157 10.98 29.69 10.74
C GLY A 157 11.25 28.55 9.74
N CYS A 158 12.41 27.91 9.82
CA CYS A 158 12.75 26.74 8.99
C CYS A 158 11.78 25.57 9.24
N ALA A 159 11.48 25.26 10.51
CA ALA A 159 10.53 24.22 10.88
C ALA A 159 9.13 24.52 10.31
N THR A 160 8.68 25.77 10.38
CA THR A 160 7.41 26.22 9.80
C THR A 160 7.33 25.96 8.30
N VAL A 161 8.36 26.35 7.54
CA VAL A 161 8.39 26.14 6.08
C VAL A 161 8.36 24.65 5.74
N ILE A 162 9.11 23.82 6.47
CA ILE A 162 9.13 22.36 6.26
C ILE A 162 7.75 21.76 6.54
N VAL A 163 7.15 22.09 7.68
CA VAL A 163 5.85 21.55 8.11
C VAL A 163 4.74 21.99 7.16
N LEU A 164 4.71 23.26 6.74
CA LEU A 164 3.75 23.76 5.75
C LEU A 164 3.93 23.06 4.40
N GLY A 165 5.18 22.90 3.95
CA GLY A 165 5.51 22.16 2.73
C GLY A 165 5.00 20.72 2.77
N MET A 166 5.19 20.02 3.89
CA MET A 166 4.67 18.66 4.11
C MET A 166 3.14 18.61 4.10
N GLY A 167 2.47 19.58 4.74
CA GLY A 167 1.00 19.67 4.76
C GLY A 167 0.41 19.93 3.37
N CYS A 168 0.97 20.89 2.63
CA CYS A 168 0.58 21.19 1.25
C CYS A 168 0.79 19.99 0.33
N TRP A 169 1.93 19.31 0.46
CA TRP A 169 2.21 18.09 -0.30
C TRP A 169 1.21 16.98 0.01
N ALA A 170 0.90 16.74 1.29
CA ALA A 170 -0.07 15.72 1.72
C ALA A 170 -1.48 16.00 1.16
N ILE A 171 -1.93 17.25 1.17
CA ILE A 171 -3.22 17.66 0.60
C ILE A 171 -3.23 17.47 -0.92
N TYR A 172 -2.19 17.94 -1.61
CA TYR A 172 -2.08 17.79 -3.06
C TYR A 172 -2.14 16.32 -3.49
N MET A 173 -1.39 15.45 -2.81
CA MET A 173 -1.39 14.02 -3.09
C MET A 173 -2.75 13.37 -2.73
N SER A 174 -3.42 13.83 -1.68
CA SER A 174 -4.77 13.38 -1.32
C SER A 174 -5.78 13.69 -2.43
N ILE A 175 -5.76 14.91 -2.97
CA ILE A 175 -6.62 15.34 -4.10
C ILE A 175 -6.39 14.45 -5.31
N ARG A 176 -5.13 14.19 -5.67
CA ARG A 176 -4.82 13.26 -6.79
C ARG A 176 -5.34 11.85 -6.52
N ARG A 177 -5.26 11.38 -5.28
CA ARG A 177 -5.72 10.05 -4.88
C ARG A 177 -7.23 9.91 -4.87
N PHE A 178 -7.99 10.97 -4.63
CA PHE A 178 -9.46 10.93 -4.63
C PHE A 178 -10.05 10.37 -5.94
N GLY A 179 -9.50 10.78 -7.09
CA GLY A 179 -9.96 10.32 -8.41
C GLY A 179 -9.76 8.81 -8.61
N TRP A 180 -8.62 8.29 -8.17
CA TRP A 180 -8.35 6.85 -8.18
C TRP A 180 -9.22 6.11 -7.17
N TRP A 181 -9.24 6.56 -5.91
CA TRP A 181 -9.96 5.91 -4.80
C TRP A 181 -11.46 5.76 -5.08
N THR A 182 -12.08 6.80 -5.64
CA THR A 182 -13.50 6.76 -5.99
C THR A 182 -13.79 5.78 -7.13
N ARG A 183 -12.89 5.64 -8.12
CA ARG A 183 -13.01 4.64 -9.19
C ARG A 183 -12.79 3.22 -8.67
N ALA A 184 -11.73 3.01 -7.90
CA ALA A 184 -11.41 1.73 -7.28
C ALA A 184 -12.56 1.23 -6.37
N ARG A 185 -13.11 2.12 -5.53
CA ARG A 185 -14.23 1.78 -4.66
C ARG A 185 -15.51 1.47 -5.42
N ARG A 186 -15.83 2.24 -6.47
CA ARG A 186 -17.00 1.95 -7.32
C ARG A 186 -16.87 0.59 -7.99
N TYR A 187 -15.69 0.29 -8.53
CA TYR A 187 -15.40 -1.01 -9.15
C TYR A 187 -15.54 -2.15 -8.13
N ALA A 188 -14.92 -2.02 -6.94
CA ALA A 188 -15.02 -3.02 -5.88
C ALA A 188 -16.47 -3.31 -5.46
N LEU A 189 -17.32 -2.27 -5.38
CA LEU A 189 -18.73 -2.42 -5.06
C LEU A 189 -19.54 -3.05 -6.21
N SER A 190 -19.20 -2.77 -7.47
CA SER A 190 -19.89 -3.37 -8.63
C SER A 190 -19.49 -4.81 -8.90
N ASP A 191 -18.25 -5.18 -8.56
CA ASP A 191 -17.68 -6.51 -8.79
C ASP A 191 -18.22 -7.56 -7.79
N GLY A 192 -18.86 -7.13 -6.70
CA GLY A 192 -19.50 -8.01 -5.72
C GLY A 192 -18.54 -8.80 -4.81
N GLY A 193 -17.23 -8.67 -5.00
CA GLY A 193 -16.22 -9.25 -4.11
C GLY A 193 -16.01 -8.47 -2.81
N PRO A 194 -15.11 -8.96 -1.92
CA PRO A 194 -14.82 -8.29 -0.65
C PRO A 194 -14.23 -6.90 -0.89
N LEU A 195 -14.69 -5.93 -0.10
CA LEU A 195 -14.16 -4.57 -0.09
C LEU A 195 -12.90 -4.54 0.77
N PRO A 196 -11.71 -4.23 0.21
CA PRO A 196 -10.49 -4.08 0.99
C PRO A 196 -10.65 -3.03 2.09
N GLU A 197 -10.06 -3.24 3.27
CA GLU A 197 -10.08 -2.28 4.39
C GLU A 197 -9.61 -0.88 3.93
N ASP A 198 -8.61 -0.86 3.05
CA ASP A 198 -8.01 0.34 2.46
C ASP A 198 -8.97 1.17 1.57
N LEU A 199 -10.09 0.59 1.12
CA LEU A 199 -11.15 1.27 0.36
C LEU A 199 -12.38 1.63 1.22
N THR A 200 -12.32 1.36 2.53
CA THR A 200 -13.32 1.85 3.48
C THR A 200 -13.06 3.32 3.85
N TYR A 201 -14.08 3.99 4.39
CA TYR A 201 -13.95 5.41 4.75
C TYR A 201 -13.04 5.64 5.96
N LEU A 202 -12.98 4.67 6.88
CA LEU A 202 -12.33 4.83 8.19
C LEU A 202 -11.02 4.06 8.34
N GLY A 203 -10.75 3.03 7.52
CA GLY A 203 -9.53 2.22 7.65
C GLY A 203 -9.51 1.38 8.90
#